data_AF-A0A3A9YTJ8-F1
#
_entry.id   AF-A0A3A9YTJ8-F1
#
_cell.length_a   1.000
_cell.length_b   1.000
_cell.length_c   1.000
_cell.angle_alpha   90.00
_cell.angle_beta   90.00
_cell.angle_gamma   90.00
#
_symmetry.space_group_name_H-M   'P 1'
#
loop_
_entity.id
_entity.type
_entity.pdbx_description
1 polymer ?
#
loop_
_entity_poly.entity_id
_entity_poly.type
_entity_poly.pdbx_seq_one_letter_code
_entity_poly.pdbx_strand_id
1 'polypeptide(L)'
;MAPVDAVPHDATMNEAPAAATTPVRQPAPARSRDGNRLLTVGALVIAAVWAVAVTSWHPDGFRAGLLLRSVPFALALPALVASVIAGGGVWRRPAHLTPAGGSRLRAPAGPALGWFVAAEILVLVSLLVPVLAGGWFADPEAPEGVRYALLALDVALVGVTVLLVGTLALGGVHGRPHVDLTPSAIEVRDLFGRWTIPWEAVRPGTPARQTSGRVLRLTVDRPELVTRRGLTLGTRTRPTLTLTWLRVHPWFLADALRWFVDQPEQRAGIGTPEGCAELRRALGQN
;
A
#
# COMPACT_ATOMS: atom_id res chain seq x y z
N MET A 1 48.21 71.25 -34.05
CA MET A 1 48.48 70.49 -32.83
C MET A 1 47.41 70.90 -31.83
N ALA A 2 46.32 70.15 -31.77
CA ALA A 2 45.12 70.46 -30.99
C ALA A 2 44.87 69.33 -29.97
N PRO A 3 44.41 69.63 -28.75
CA PRO A 3 44.21 68.61 -27.72
C PRO A 3 42.92 67.82 -27.99
N VAL A 4 43.01 66.51 -27.80
CA VAL A 4 41.88 65.57 -27.89
C VAL A 4 41.27 65.47 -26.50
N ASP A 5 40.01 65.87 -26.38
CA ASP A 5 39.23 65.82 -25.15
C ASP A 5 38.93 64.37 -24.73
N ALA A 6 39.10 64.11 -23.43
CA ALA A 6 38.83 62.85 -22.78
C ALA A 6 37.32 62.69 -22.49
N VAL A 7 36.73 61.59 -22.98
CA VAL A 7 35.34 61.19 -22.68
C VAL A 7 35.33 60.35 -21.39
N PRO A 8 34.55 60.72 -20.35
CA PRO A 8 34.40 59.91 -19.15
C PRO A 8 33.40 58.78 -19.41
N HIS A 9 33.85 57.53 -19.28
CA HIS A 9 33.00 56.35 -19.26
C HIS A 9 32.36 56.20 -17.86
N ASP A 10 31.14 56.73 -17.70
CA ASP A 10 30.28 56.40 -16.57
C ASP A 10 29.81 54.94 -16.68
N ALA A 11 30.40 54.09 -15.85
CA ALA A 11 30.00 52.71 -15.64
C ALA A 11 28.77 52.65 -14.73
N THR A 12 27.56 52.75 -15.31
CA THR A 12 26.33 52.40 -14.62
C THR A 12 26.25 50.87 -14.50
N MET A 13 26.69 50.37 -13.34
CA MET A 13 26.39 49.01 -12.86
C MET A 13 24.86 48.85 -12.77
N ASN A 14 24.28 48.24 -13.79
CA ASN A 14 22.91 47.76 -13.79
C ASN A 14 22.84 46.55 -12.83
N GLU A 15 22.43 46.79 -11.58
CA GLU A 15 22.02 45.73 -10.65
C GLU A 15 20.85 44.96 -11.27
N ALA A 16 21.14 43.78 -11.79
CA ALA A 16 20.12 42.86 -12.26
C ALA A 16 19.18 42.53 -11.09
N PRO A 17 17.85 42.71 -11.26
CA PRO A 17 16.91 42.44 -10.19
C PRO A 17 17.04 40.98 -9.78
N ALA A 18 17.39 40.76 -8.51
CA ALA A 18 17.48 39.45 -7.90
C ALA A 18 16.21 38.66 -8.25
N ALA A 19 16.37 37.67 -9.14
CA ALA A 19 15.27 36.83 -9.58
C ALA A 19 14.63 36.23 -8.34
N ALA A 20 13.43 36.69 -8.01
CA ALA A 20 12.66 36.20 -6.89
C ALA A 20 12.45 34.70 -7.10
N THR A 21 13.29 33.89 -6.45
CA THR A 21 13.14 32.44 -6.39
C THR A 21 11.77 32.17 -5.83
N THR A 22 10.82 31.88 -6.72
CA THR A 22 9.48 31.51 -6.34
C THR A 22 9.65 30.26 -5.49
N PRO A 23 9.25 30.27 -4.20
CA PRO A 23 9.46 29.11 -3.35
C PRO A 23 8.76 27.93 -4.01
N VAL A 24 9.55 26.96 -4.47
CA VAL A 24 9.06 25.72 -5.05
C VAL A 24 8.16 25.11 -3.98
N ARG A 25 6.85 25.15 -4.23
CA ARG A 25 5.84 24.70 -3.29
C ARG A 25 6.09 23.23 -3.02
N GLN A 26 6.76 22.93 -1.91
CA GLN A 26 7.04 21.56 -1.52
C GLN A 26 5.68 20.85 -1.44
N PRO A 27 5.49 19.73 -2.16
CA PRO A 27 4.23 19.01 -2.14
C PRO A 27 3.94 18.62 -0.70
N ALA A 28 2.76 19.00 -0.20
CA ALA A 28 2.36 18.76 1.17
C ALA A 28 2.61 17.30 1.56
N PRO A 29 3.17 17.02 2.75
CA PRO A 29 3.54 15.68 3.17
C PRO A 29 2.37 14.72 3.01
N ALA A 30 2.68 13.50 2.58
CA ALA A 30 1.75 12.51 2.06
C ALA A 30 0.65 12.12 3.07
N ARG A 31 -0.48 12.84 3.05
CA ARG A 31 -1.72 12.57 3.82
C ARG A 31 -2.27 11.14 3.66
N SER A 32 -1.80 10.36 2.69
CA SER A 32 -2.35 9.04 2.39
C SER A 32 -2.06 7.98 3.46
N ARG A 33 -0.97 8.11 4.23
CA ARG A 33 -0.65 7.14 5.29
C ARG A 33 -1.66 7.23 6.44
N ASP A 34 -2.02 8.45 6.81
CA ASP A 34 -2.94 8.70 7.92
C ASP A 34 -4.35 8.25 7.56
N GLY A 35 -4.77 8.43 6.31
CA GLY A 35 -6.08 7.97 5.82
C GLY A 35 -6.29 6.45 5.97
N ASN A 36 -5.34 5.63 5.52
CA ASN A 36 -5.48 4.17 5.62
C ASN A 36 -5.51 3.69 7.08
N ARG A 37 -4.70 4.31 7.95
CA ARG A 37 -4.68 4.02 9.38
C ARG A 37 -6.02 4.38 10.04
N LEU A 38 -6.55 5.57 9.76
CA LEU A 38 -7.82 6.03 10.32
C LEU A 38 -8.98 5.12 9.91
N LEU A 39 -9.05 4.71 8.64
CA LEU A 39 -10.08 3.78 8.17
C LEU A 39 -9.98 2.41 8.85
N THR A 40 -8.75 1.88 8.98
CA THR A 40 -8.50 0.59 9.63
C THR A 40 -8.90 0.64 11.11
N VAL A 41 -8.48 1.69 11.83
CA VAL A 41 -8.83 1.89 13.24
C VAL A 41 -10.34 2.08 13.40
N GLY A 42 -10.97 2.88 12.54
CA GLY A 42 -12.43 3.08 12.56
C GLY A 42 -13.19 1.77 12.38
N ALA A 43 -12.79 0.93 11.43
CA ALA A 43 -13.39 -0.38 11.23
C ALA A 43 -13.24 -1.30 12.45
N LEU A 44 -12.07 -1.31 13.11
CA LEU A 44 -11.86 -2.06 14.35
C LEU A 44 -12.74 -1.58 15.50
N VAL A 45 -12.88 -0.25 15.67
CA VAL A 45 -13.75 0.32 16.71
C VAL A 45 -15.21 -0.07 16.44
N ILE A 46 -15.68 0.08 15.20
CA ILE A 46 -17.04 -0.32 14.81
C ILE A 46 -17.26 -1.81 15.08
N ALA A 47 -16.33 -2.66 14.66
CA ALA A 47 -16.40 -4.10 14.89
C ALA A 47 -16.48 -4.46 16.38
N ALA A 48 -15.65 -3.83 17.21
CA ALA A 48 -15.64 -4.07 18.66
C ALA A 48 -16.94 -3.61 19.33
N VAL A 49 -17.40 -2.39 19.04
CA VAL A 49 -18.66 -1.84 19.57
C VAL A 49 -19.83 -2.71 19.17
N TRP A 50 -19.88 -3.13 17.90
CA TRP A 50 -20.93 -3.99 17.40
C TRP A 50 -20.91 -5.38 18.05
N ALA A 51 -19.73 -5.99 18.23
CA ALA A 51 -19.61 -7.29 18.89
C ALA A 51 -20.12 -7.25 20.34
N VAL A 52 -19.79 -6.18 21.07
CA VAL A 52 -20.35 -5.92 22.41
C VAL A 52 -21.87 -5.80 22.31
N ALA A 53 -22.40 -4.97 21.41
CA ALA A 53 -23.84 -4.77 21.28
C ALA A 53 -24.60 -6.08 20.99
N VAL A 54 -24.11 -6.93 20.09
CA VAL A 54 -24.76 -8.21 19.73
C VAL A 54 -24.73 -9.21 20.90
N THR A 55 -23.69 -9.18 21.73
CA THR A 55 -23.57 -10.10 22.88
C THR A 55 -24.32 -9.61 24.11
N SER A 56 -24.40 -8.29 24.33
CA SER A 56 -25.07 -7.71 25.50
C SER A 56 -26.56 -7.46 25.29
N TRP A 57 -27.01 -7.23 24.05
CA TRP A 57 -28.37 -6.82 23.75
C TRP A 57 -29.09 -7.85 22.88
N HIS A 58 -30.18 -8.39 23.41
CA HIS A 58 -31.09 -9.29 22.71
C HIS A 58 -32.36 -8.51 22.35
N PRO A 59 -32.42 -7.86 21.17
CA PRO A 59 -33.60 -7.10 20.82
C PRO A 59 -34.81 -8.02 20.63
N ASP A 60 -35.93 -7.64 21.22
CA ASP A 60 -37.19 -8.37 21.06
C ASP A 60 -37.66 -8.26 19.60
N GLY A 61 -37.91 -9.42 18.99
CA GLY A 61 -38.46 -9.52 17.65
C GLY A 61 -37.41 -9.69 16.54
N PHE A 62 -37.78 -10.51 15.55
CA PHE A 62 -36.93 -10.91 14.44
C PHE A 62 -36.31 -9.74 13.67
N ARG A 63 -37.07 -8.67 13.41
CA ARG A 63 -36.62 -7.52 12.61
C ARG A 63 -35.48 -6.75 13.27
N ALA A 64 -35.58 -6.48 14.57
CA ALA A 64 -34.56 -5.74 15.29
C ALA A 64 -33.26 -6.56 15.42
N GLY A 65 -33.37 -7.87 15.64
CA GLY A 65 -32.23 -8.79 15.59
C GLY A 65 -31.57 -8.86 14.21
N LEU A 66 -32.35 -8.94 13.14
CA LEU A 66 -31.84 -8.95 11.77
C LEU A 66 -31.10 -7.64 11.43
N LEU A 67 -31.71 -6.50 11.77
CA LEU A 67 -31.09 -5.19 11.54
C LEU A 67 -29.75 -5.08 12.27
N LEU A 68 -29.72 -5.37 13.58
CA LEU A 68 -28.49 -5.31 14.37
C LEU A 68 -27.39 -6.21 13.81
N ARG A 69 -27.73 -7.45 13.42
CA ARG A 69 -26.76 -8.42 12.87
C ARG A 69 -26.25 -8.05 11.47
N SER A 70 -27.05 -7.32 10.69
CA SER A 70 -26.69 -6.90 9.33
C SER A 70 -25.80 -5.64 9.26
N VAL A 71 -25.64 -4.91 10.36
CA VAL A 71 -24.92 -3.61 10.39
C VAL A 71 -23.51 -3.67 9.79
N PRO A 72 -22.59 -4.58 10.20
CA PRO A 72 -21.22 -4.51 9.71
C PRO A 72 -21.15 -4.93 8.24
N PHE A 73 -22.01 -5.85 7.78
CA PHE A 73 -22.14 -6.18 6.36
C PHE A 73 -22.65 -4.99 5.53
N ALA A 74 -23.66 -4.28 6.02
CA ALA A 74 -24.19 -3.08 5.39
C ALA A 74 -23.14 -1.96 5.30
N LEU A 75 -22.22 -1.86 6.26
CA LEU A 75 -21.09 -0.93 6.25
C LEU A 75 -19.91 -1.41 5.38
N ALA A 76 -19.71 -2.73 5.27
CA ALA A 76 -18.66 -3.30 4.43
C ALA A 76 -18.90 -3.04 2.95
N LEU A 77 -20.16 -3.08 2.50
CA LEU A 77 -20.53 -2.86 1.09
C LEU A 77 -20.08 -1.48 0.55
N PRO A 78 -20.43 -0.33 1.17
CA PRO A 78 -19.96 0.97 0.70
C PRO A 78 -18.44 1.11 0.83
N ALA A 79 -17.80 0.50 1.83
CA ALA A 79 -16.34 0.48 1.93
C ALA A 79 -15.70 -0.28 0.76
N LEU A 80 -16.28 -1.41 0.35
CA LEU A 80 -15.82 -2.17 -0.83
C LEU A 80 -16.02 -1.37 -2.12
N VAL A 81 -17.17 -0.72 -2.28
CA VAL A 81 -17.44 0.17 -3.43
C VAL A 81 -16.43 1.33 -3.45
N ALA A 82 -16.16 1.97 -2.31
CA ALA A 82 -15.16 3.01 -2.19
C ALA A 82 -13.75 2.50 -2.54
N SER A 83 -13.40 1.26 -2.17
CA SER A 83 -12.15 0.62 -2.56
C SER A 83 -12.05 0.45 -4.08
N VAL A 84 -13.11 -0.04 -4.72
CA VAL A 84 -13.16 -0.21 -6.18
C VAL A 84 -13.05 1.13 -6.89
N ILE A 85 -13.78 2.15 -6.46
CA ILE A 85 -13.73 3.50 -7.04
C ILE A 85 -12.33 4.11 -6.87
N ALA A 86 -11.76 4.04 -5.66
CA ALA A 86 -10.41 4.52 -5.37
C ALA A 86 -9.32 3.73 -6.14
N GLY A 87 -9.60 2.47 -6.49
CA GLY A 87 -8.72 1.59 -7.27
C GLY A 87 -8.89 1.71 -8.78
N GLY A 88 -10.06 2.16 -9.26
CA GLY A 88 -10.52 2.12 -10.65
C GLY A 88 -9.75 3.01 -11.63
N GLY A 89 -8.82 3.82 -11.13
CA GLY A 89 -7.91 4.64 -11.93
C GLY A 89 -6.49 4.10 -11.96
N VAL A 90 -6.27 2.80 -12.19
CA VAL A 90 -4.90 2.22 -12.21
C VAL A 90 -3.97 2.99 -13.14
N TRP A 91 -4.49 3.41 -14.31
CA TRP A 91 -3.80 4.23 -15.31
C TRP A 91 -3.78 5.73 -14.99
N ARG A 92 -4.55 6.20 -14.01
CA ARG A 92 -4.55 7.58 -13.52
C ARG A 92 -3.64 7.79 -12.31
N ARG A 93 -2.93 6.75 -11.89
CA ARG A 93 -2.01 6.82 -10.76
C ARG A 93 -0.84 7.74 -11.09
N PRO A 94 -0.29 8.42 -10.08
CA PRO A 94 0.88 9.26 -10.30
C PRO A 94 2.06 8.41 -10.77
N ALA A 95 2.81 8.93 -11.73
CA ALA A 95 4.02 8.32 -12.22
C ALA A 95 5.24 8.89 -11.46
N HIS A 96 5.25 8.80 -10.12
CA HIS A 96 6.42 9.20 -9.33
C HIS A 96 6.61 8.26 -8.13
N LEU A 97 7.85 8.14 -7.67
CA LEU A 97 8.20 7.55 -6.39
C LEU A 97 8.34 8.66 -5.35
N THR A 98 7.98 8.37 -4.10
CA THR A 98 8.11 9.30 -2.98
C THR A 98 9.40 8.99 -2.20
N PRO A 99 10.25 9.97 -1.88
CA PRO A 99 11.37 9.75 -0.98
C PRO A 99 10.84 9.35 0.40
N ALA A 100 11.39 8.28 0.98
CA ALA A 100 10.91 7.70 2.24
C ALA A 100 11.85 7.94 3.44
N GLY A 101 12.86 8.80 3.26
CA GLY A 101 13.94 9.00 4.22
C GLY A 101 15.02 7.92 4.11
N GLY A 102 16.27 8.30 4.39
CA GLY A 102 17.44 7.53 3.96
C GLY A 102 17.50 7.43 2.43
N SER A 103 18.53 6.78 1.89
CA SER A 103 18.68 6.54 0.44
C SER A 103 17.61 5.54 -0.05
N ARG A 104 16.33 5.96 -0.11
CA ARG A 104 15.18 5.11 -0.42
C ARG A 104 14.11 5.86 -1.20
N LEU A 105 13.64 5.22 -2.28
CA LEU A 105 12.47 5.64 -3.03
C LEU A 105 11.35 4.65 -2.80
N ARG A 106 10.17 5.14 -2.42
CA ARG A 106 9.01 4.32 -2.09
C ARG A 106 7.90 4.51 -3.12
N ALA A 107 7.31 3.39 -3.54
CA ALA A 107 5.96 3.34 -4.09
C ALA A 107 5.00 3.03 -2.93
N PRO A 108 4.30 4.04 -2.37
CA PRO A 108 3.49 3.85 -1.17
C PRO A 108 2.18 3.11 -1.49
N ALA A 109 1.51 2.62 -0.45
CA ALA A 109 0.15 2.13 -0.56
C ALA A 109 -0.80 3.22 -1.08
N GLY A 110 -1.76 2.81 -1.91
CA GLY A 110 -2.87 3.62 -2.37
C GLY A 110 -4.00 3.72 -1.34
N PRO A 111 -4.92 4.69 -1.51
CA PRO A 111 -6.07 4.86 -0.63
C PRO A 111 -7.09 3.72 -0.73
N ALA A 112 -7.14 3.01 -1.87
CA ALA A 112 -8.02 1.85 -2.06
C ALA A 112 -7.78 0.74 -1.04
N LEU A 113 -6.54 0.61 -0.54
CA LEU A 113 -6.18 -0.37 0.47
C LEU A 113 -6.91 -0.13 1.79
N GLY A 114 -6.94 1.11 2.30
CA GLY A 114 -7.58 1.40 3.60
C GLY A 114 -9.06 1.01 3.60
N TRP A 115 -9.75 1.34 2.50
CA TRP A 115 -11.14 0.94 2.27
C TRP A 115 -11.32 -0.58 2.16
N PHE A 116 -10.42 -1.26 1.44
CA PHE A 116 -10.44 -2.72 1.32
C PHE A 116 -10.26 -3.39 2.68
N VAL A 117 -9.23 -3.00 3.44
CA VAL A 117 -8.96 -3.54 4.78
C VAL A 117 -10.13 -3.30 5.73
N ALA A 118 -10.72 -2.10 5.71
CA ALA A 118 -11.91 -1.80 6.51
C ALA A 118 -13.10 -2.72 6.14
N ALA A 119 -13.37 -2.90 4.84
CA ALA A 119 -14.44 -3.78 4.36
C ALA A 119 -14.21 -5.24 4.80
N GLU A 120 -13.01 -5.77 4.59
CA GLU A 120 -12.65 -7.15 4.97
C GLU A 120 -12.78 -7.39 6.48
N ILE A 121 -12.35 -6.45 7.32
CA ILE A 121 -12.53 -6.54 8.78
C ILE A 121 -14.02 -6.64 9.14
N LEU A 122 -14.86 -5.78 8.56
CA LEU A 122 -16.30 -5.77 8.84
C LEU A 122 -17.00 -7.04 8.33
N VAL A 123 -16.61 -7.57 7.17
CA VAL A 123 -17.12 -8.84 6.64
C VAL A 123 -16.74 -9.98 7.57
N LEU A 124 -15.45 -10.12 7.90
CA LEU A 124 -14.95 -11.20 8.75
C LEU A 124 -15.62 -11.20 10.13
N VAL A 125 -15.82 -10.03 10.72
CA VAL A 125 -16.52 -9.89 12.01
C VAL A 125 -18.01 -10.22 11.88
N SER A 126 -18.66 -9.88 10.76
CA SER A 126 -20.06 -10.27 10.50
C SER A 126 -20.23 -11.79 10.40
N LEU A 127 -19.22 -12.51 9.92
CA LEU A 127 -19.26 -13.97 9.84
C LEU A 127 -19.23 -14.64 11.21
N LEU A 128 -18.85 -13.92 12.28
CA LEU A 128 -18.88 -14.43 13.65
C LEU A 128 -20.27 -14.36 14.31
N VAL A 129 -21.27 -13.70 13.70
CA VAL A 129 -22.64 -13.61 14.27
C VAL A 129 -23.19 -14.98 14.70
N PRO A 130 -23.20 -16.02 13.84
CA PRO A 130 -23.86 -17.28 14.18
C PRO A 130 -23.13 -18.01 15.31
N VAL A 131 -21.80 -17.87 15.35
CA VAL A 131 -20.92 -18.44 16.38
C VAL A 131 -21.16 -17.77 17.73
N LEU A 132 -21.14 -16.43 17.75
CA LEU A 132 -21.32 -15.66 18.98
C LEU A 132 -22.75 -15.78 19.54
N ALA A 133 -23.75 -15.95 18.67
CA ALA A 133 -25.13 -16.16 19.09
C ALA A 133 -25.38 -17.56 19.67
N GLY A 134 -24.39 -18.48 19.62
CA GLY A 134 -24.48 -19.81 20.18
C GLY A 134 -25.59 -20.69 19.60
N GLY A 135 -26.15 -20.31 18.44
CA GLY A 135 -27.33 -20.95 17.88
C GLY A 135 -27.14 -22.43 17.54
N TRP A 136 -25.89 -22.84 17.30
CA TRP A 136 -25.52 -24.21 16.98
C TRP A 136 -25.40 -25.11 18.23
N PHE A 137 -25.25 -24.52 19.43
CA PHE A 137 -25.11 -25.23 20.70
C PHE A 137 -26.42 -25.38 21.48
N ALA A 138 -27.43 -24.61 21.09
CA ALA A 138 -28.70 -24.55 21.79
C ALA A 138 -29.61 -25.74 21.46
N ASP A 139 -29.21 -26.64 20.55
CA ASP A 139 -29.96 -27.86 20.25
C ASP A 139 -29.74 -28.91 21.36
N PRO A 140 -30.76 -29.15 22.21
CA PRO A 140 -30.65 -30.13 23.29
C PRO A 140 -30.64 -31.57 22.78
N GLU A 141 -31.03 -31.82 21.52
CA GLU A 141 -31.10 -33.16 20.94
C GLU A 141 -29.77 -33.62 20.32
N ALA A 142 -28.80 -32.71 20.17
CA ALA A 142 -27.50 -33.04 19.59
C ALA A 142 -26.68 -33.98 20.51
N PRO A 143 -26.13 -35.09 19.99
CA PRO A 143 -25.25 -35.97 20.76
C PRO A 143 -24.06 -35.20 21.35
N GLU A 144 -23.62 -35.55 22.57
CA GLU A 144 -22.55 -34.83 23.29
C GLU A 144 -21.27 -34.67 22.46
N GLY A 145 -20.83 -35.74 21.77
CA GLY A 145 -19.65 -35.68 20.91
C GLY A 145 -19.77 -34.66 19.77
N VAL A 146 -20.98 -34.52 19.19
CA VAL A 146 -21.25 -33.53 18.14
C VAL A 146 -21.19 -32.12 18.71
N ARG A 147 -21.75 -31.89 19.90
CA ARG A 147 -21.70 -30.59 20.59
C ARG A 147 -20.26 -30.13 20.86
N TYR A 148 -19.39 -31.02 21.36
CA TYR A 148 -17.98 -30.70 21.56
C TYR A 148 -17.23 -30.43 20.25
N ALA A 149 -17.53 -31.20 19.19
CA ALA A 149 -16.93 -30.98 17.88
C ALA A 149 -17.32 -29.62 17.28
N LEU A 150 -18.60 -29.24 17.37
CA LEU A 150 -19.07 -27.92 16.95
C LEU A 150 -18.42 -26.80 17.77
N LEU A 151 -18.21 -27.01 19.07
CA LEU A 151 -17.58 -26.02 19.95
C LEU A 151 -16.12 -25.80 19.56
N ALA A 152 -15.39 -26.88 19.33
CA ALA A 152 -14.02 -26.82 18.85
C ALA A 152 -13.93 -26.10 17.49
N LEU A 153 -14.87 -26.37 16.57
CA LEU A 153 -14.93 -25.70 15.27
C LEU A 153 -15.17 -24.20 15.42
N ASP A 154 -16.11 -23.80 16.26
CA ASP A 154 -16.43 -22.39 16.50
C ASP A 154 -15.27 -21.63 17.15
N VAL A 155 -14.62 -22.23 18.15
CA VAL A 155 -13.41 -21.68 18.77
C VAL A 155 -12.30 -21.54 17.73
N ALA A 156 -12.11 -22.53 16.86
CA ALA A 156 -11.15 -22.46 15.77
C ALA A 156 -11.49 -21.34 14.77
N LEU A 157 -12.75 -21.18 14.40
CA LEU A 157 -13.22 -20.16 13.46
C LEU A 157 -13.05 -18.74 14.03
N VAL A 158 -13.35 -18.54 15.32
CA VAL A 158 -13.07 -17.29 16.04
C VAL A 158 -11.58 -17.01 16.05
N GLY A 159 -10.75 -18.00 16.42
CA GLY A 159 -9.30 -17.87 16.44
C GLY A 159 -8.72 -17.47 15.08
N VAL A 160 -9.15 -18.13 14.00
CA VAL A 160 -8.76 -17.79 12.63
C VAL A 160 -9.20 -16.38 12.25
N THR A 161 -10.44 -16.01 12.59
CA THR A 161 -10.96 -14.67 12.29
C THR A 161 -10.16 -13.58 13.00
N VAL A 162 -9.88 -13.74 14.29
CA VAL A 162 -9.07 -12.81 15.07
C VAL A 162 -7.67 -12.69 14.47
N LEU A 163 -7.05 -13.80 14.07
CA LEU A 163 -5.74 -13.80 13.41
C LEU A 163 -5.77 -13.02 12.08
N LEU A 164 -6.78 -13.25 11.24
CA LEU A 164 -6.94 -12.57 9.95
C LEU A 164 -7.19 -11.07 10.14
N VAL A 165 -8.12 -10.69 11.01
CA VAL A 165 -8.42 -9.29 11.34
C VAL A 165 -7.18 -8.60 11.90
N GLY A 166 -6.47 -9.23 12.84
CA GLY A 166 -5.23 -8.70 13.41
C GLY A 166 -4.14 -8.50 12.36
N THR A 167 -3.98 -9.44 11.44
CA THR A 167 -2.99 -9.35 10.36
C THR A 167 -3.34 -8.24 9.36
N LEU A 168 -4.61 -8.14 8.96
CA LEU A 168 -5.11 -7.08 8.08
C LEU A 168 -4.96 -5.70 8.73
N ALA A 169 -5.33 -5.58 10.01
CA ALA A 169 -5.18 -4.36 10.78
C ALA A 169 -3.72 -3.92 10.88
N LEU A 170 -2.82 -4.85 11.19
CA LEU A 170 -1.38 -4.60 11.23
C LEU A 170 -0.87 -4.12 9.87
N GLY A 171 -1.29 -4.76 8.78
CA GLY A 171 -0.99 -4.35 7.41
C GLY A 171 -1.45 -2.93 7.10
N GLY A 172 -2.73 -2.62 7.38
CA GLY A 172 -3.33 -1.31 7.16
C GLY A 172 -2.67 -0.19 7.96
N VAL A 173 -2.44 -0.40 9.26
CA VAL A 173 -1.83 0.59 10.16
C VAL A 173 -0.36 0.87 9.82
N HIS A 174 0.40 -0.16 9.44
CA HIS A 174 1.80 0.02 9.05
C HIS A 174 1.99 0.52 7.60
N GLY A 175 0.90 0.69 6.84
CA GLY A 175 0.97 1.15 5.45
C GLY A 175 1.60 0.12 4.51
N ARG A 176 1.25 -1.16 4.70
CA ARG A 176 1.57 -2.25 3.77
C ARG A 176 0.37 -2.49 2.85
N PRO A 177 0.56 -2.75 1.55
CA PRO A 177 1.84 -3.03 0.90
C PRO A 177 2.56 -1.78 0.37
N HIS A 178 3.89 -1.87 0.25
CA HIS A 178 4.71 -0.86 -0.43
C HIS A 178 5.94 -1.51 -1.06
N VAL A 179 6.52 -0.82 -2.05
CA VAL A 179 7.80 -1.20 -2.66
C VAL A 179 8.80 -0.10 -2.35
N ASP A 180 9.92 -0.48 -1.73
CA ASP A 180 11.06 0.41 -1.50
C ASP A 180 12.19 0.01 -2.44
N LEU A 181 12.68 0.97 -3.20
CA LEU A 181 13.92 0.89 -3.95
C LEU A 181 15.01 1.47 -3.07
N THR A 182 16.07 0.70 -2.85
CA THR A 182 17.28 1.14 -2.14
C THR A 182 18.49 0.96 -3.05
N PRO A 183 19.65 1.58 -2.77
CA PRO A 183 20.87 1.34 -3.54
C PRO A 183 21.26 -0.13 -3.64
N SER A 184 20.95 -0.94 -2.62
CA SER A 184 21.36 -2.34 -2.56
C SER A 184 20.31 -3.34 -3.05
N ALA A 185 19.01 -3.02 -2.98
CA ALA A 185 17.97 -3.97 -3.32
C ALA A 185 16.61 -3.33 -3.65
N ILE A 186 15.75 -4.15 -4.26
CA ILE A 186 14.30 -3.95 -4.32
C ILE A 186 13.69 -4.64 -3.10
N GLU A 187 13.10 -3.87 -2.19
CA GLU A 187 12.34 -4.40 -1.07
C GLU A 187 10.84 -4.33 -1.35
N VAL A 188 10.18 -5.47 -1.38
CA VAL A 188 8.72 -5.56 -1.55
C VAL A 188 8.13 -5.96 -0.22
N ARG A 189 7.20 -5.14 0.30
CA ARG A 189 6.41 -5.50 1.49
C ARG A 189 4.98 -5.73 1.05
N ASP A 190 4.55 -6.99 1.08
CA ASP A 190 3.16 -7.38 0.90
C ASP A 190 2.42 -7.34 2.24
N LEU A 191 1.10 -7.61 2.22
CA LEU A 191 0.30 -7.72 3.44
C LEU A 191 0.82 -8.82 4.38
N PHE A 192 1.16 -9.98 3.81
CA PHE A 192 1.49 -11.20 4.57
C PHE A 192 2.97 -11.60 4.49
N GLY A 193 3.82 -10.81 3.84
CA GLY A 193 5.21 -11.18 3.64
C GLY A 193 6.10 -10.06 3.10
N ARG A 194 7.37 -10.38 2.91
CA ARG A 194 8.41 -9.47 2.42
C ARG A 194 9.36 -10.21 1.49
N TRP A 195 9.73 -9.52 0.42
CA TRP A 195 10.88 -9.86 -0.42
C TRP A 195 11.98 -8.81 -0.26
N THR A 196 13.22 -9.28 -0.30
CA THR A 196 14.41 -8.45 -0.55
C THR A 196 15.13 -9.07 -1.73
N ILE A 197 15.17 -8.33 -2.84
CA ILE A 197 15.70 -8.78 -4.13
C ILE A 197 16.90 -7.88 -4.46
N PRO A 198 18.14 -8.34 -4.23
CA PRO A 198 19.32 -7.58 -4.62
C PRO A 198 19.30 -7.27 -6.12
N TRP A 199 19.81 -6.11 -6.52
CA TRP A 199 19.79 -5.70 -7.93
C TRP A 199 20.58 -6.68 -8.81
N GLU A 200 21.66 -7.26 -8.27
CA GLU A 200 22.52 -8.24 -8.93
C GLU A 200 21.80 -9.57 -9.21
N ALA A 201 20.66 -9.79 -8.56
CA ALA A 201 19.84 -10.97 -8.78
C ALA A 201 18.88 -10.80 -9.96
N VAL A 202 18.55 -9.56 -10.33
CA VAL A 202 17.55 -9.25 -11.37
C VAL A 202 18.19 -9.34 -12.75
N ARG A 203 17.49 -9.99 -13.68
CA ARG A 203 17.93 -10.10 -15.08
C ARG A 203 17.90 -8.73 -15.77
N PRO A 204 18.97 -8.32 -16.48
CA PRO A 204 18.98 -7.12 -17.32
C PRO A 204 17.83 -7.07 -18.33
N GLY A 205 17.34 -5.87 -18.63
CA GLY A 205 16.17 -5.65 -19.49
C GLY A 205 14.83 -6.09 -18.89
N THR A 206 14.78 -6.47 -17.61
CA THR A 206 13.55 -6.81 -16.88
C THR A 206 13.25 -5.79 -15.77
N PRO A 207 11.98 -5.60 -15.37
CA PRO A 207 10.77 -6.24 -15.90
C PRO A 207 10.35 -5.72 -17.28
N ALA A 208 9.77 -6.62 -18.10
CA ALA A 208 9.08 -6.20 -19.31
C ALA A 208 7.86 -5.33 -18.96
N ARG A 209 7.49 -4.41 -19.86
CA ARG A 209 6.29 -3.59 -19.71
C ARG A 209 5.05 -4.49 -19.62
N GLN A 210 4.36 -4.43 -18.50
CA GLN A 210 3.20 -5.28 -18.25
C GLN A 210 1.97 -4.77 -19.00
N THR A 211 1.18 -5.69 -19.55
CA THR A 211 -0.16 -5.40 -20.10
C THR A 211 -1.20 -5.21 -19.00
N SER A 212 -1.01 -5.88 -17.86
CA SER A 212 -1.85 -5.75 -16.68
C SER A 212 -1.31 -4.70 -15.71
N GLY A 213 -2.19 -3.83 -15.20
CA GLY A 213 -1.84 -2.90 -14.13
C GLY A 213 -1.91 -3.48 -12.72
N ARG A 214 -2.17 -4.80 -12.57
CA ARG A 214 -2.39 -5.45 -11.25
C ARG A 214 -1.16 -6.12 -10.68
N VAL A 215 -0.28 -6.65 -11.53
CA VAL A 215 0.90 -7.41 -11.11
C VAL A 215 2.11 -7.03 -11.94
N LEU A 216 3.28 -7.02 -11.30
CA LEU A 216 4.58 -6.85 -11.95
C LEU A 216 5.45 -8.05 -11.63
N ARG A 217 5.85 -8.80 -12.65
CA ARG A 217 6.71 -9.98 -12.49
C ARG A 217 8.15 -9.61 -12.78
N LEU A 218 9.03 -9.85 -11.82
CA LEU A 218 10.47 -9.73 -12.00
C LEU A 218 11.03 -11.06 -12.49
N THR A 219 12.11 -11.01 -13.29
CA THR A 219 12.87 -12.21 -13.65
C THR A 219 14.20 -12.15 -12.92
N VAL A 220 14.51 -13.21 -12.20
CA VAL A 220 15.69 -13.28 -11.34
C VAL A 220 16.59 -14.40 -11.83
N ASP A 221 17.84 -14.06 -12.15
CA ASP A 221 18.87 -15.01 -12.61
C ASP A 221 19.61 -15.65 -11.44
N ARG A 222 19.68 -14.98 -10.28
CA ARG A 222 20.33 -15.47 -9.05
C ARG A 222 19.33 -15.61 -7.90
N PRO A 223 18.40 -16.58 -7.95
CA PRO A 223 17.35 -16.74 -6.95
C PRO A 223 17.87 -17.01 -5.53
N GLU A 224 19.09 -17.52 -5.39
CA GLU A 224 19.78 -17.76 -4.13
C GLU A 224 20.09 -16.47 -3.34
N LEU A 225 20.23 -15.33 -4.02
CA LEU A 225 20.42 -14.03 -3.39
C LEU A 225 19.11 -13.44 -2.85
N VAL A 226 17.97 -13.98 -3.30
CA VAL A 226 16.66 -13.44 -2.96
C VAL A 226 16.17 -13.97 -1.62
N THR A 227 15.96 -13.04 -0.68
CA THR A 227 15.40 -13.35 0.63
C THR A 227 13.89 -13.21 0.63
N ARG A 228 13.19 -14.25 1.12
CA ARG A 228 11.73 -14.28 1.31
C ARG A 228 11.41 -14.49 2.78
N ARG A 229 10.45 -13.73 3.32
CA ARG A 229 9.87 -13.96 4.65
C ARG A 229 8.35 -13.88 4.58
N GLY A 230 7.65 -14.84 5.19
CA GLY A 230 6.18 -14.88 5.21
C GLY A 230 5.53 -15.36 3.90
N LEU A 231 4.24 -15.07 3.77
CA LEU A 231 3.43 -15.44 2.61
C LEU A 231 3.55 -14.35 1.55
N THR A 232 4.16 -14.71 0.42
CA THR A 232 4.37 -13.82 -0.72
C THR A 232 3.99 -14.52 -2.02
N LEU A 233 3.69 -13.74 -3.04
CA LEU A 233 3.30 -14.25 -4.36
C LEU A 233 4.51 -14.47 -5.27
N GLY A 234 4.45 -15.54 -6.07
CA GLY A 234 5.50 -15.93 -7.01
C GLY A 234 6.58 -16.83 -6.41
N THR A 235 7.61 -17.09 -7.21
CA THR A 235 8.78 -17.93 -6.87
C THR A 235 10.02 -17.05 -6.70
N ARG A 236 11.12 -17.59 -6.15
CA ARG A 236 12.40 -16.84 -6.08
C ARG A 236 12.93 -16.42 -7.46
N THR A 237 12.68 -17.23 -8.49
CA THR A 237 13.05 -16.94 -9.89
C THR A 237 12.10 -15.97 -10.58
N ARG A 238 10.84 -15.89 -10.11
CA ARG A 238 9.80 -15.00 -10.64
C ARG A 238 9.00 -14.31 -9.53
N PRO A 239 9.62 -13.40 -8.75
CA PRO A 239 8.89 -12.65 -7.73
C PRO A 239 7.76 -11.85 -8.37
N THR A 240 6.58 -11.88 -7.74
CA THR A 240 5.40 -11.17 -8.24
C THR A 240 5.03 -10.04 -7.28
N LEU A 241 5.07 -8.80 -7.75
CA LEU A 241 4.69 -7.60 -7.01
C LEU A 241 3.23 -7.30 -7.26
N THR A 242 2.45 -7.15 -6.19
CA THR A 242 1.03 -6.77 -6.28
C THR A 242 0.92 -5.26 -6.45
N LEU A 243 0.60 -4.81 -7.66
CA LEU A 243 0.44 -3.39 -7.97
C LEU A 243 -0.94 -2.86 -7.62
N THR A 244 -1.96 -3.72 -7.45
CA THR A 244 -3.35 -3.32 -7.18
C THR A 244 -3.46 -2.27 -6.08
N TRP A 245 -2.61 -2.37 -5.05
CA TRP A 245 -2.66 -1.54 -3.86
C TRP A 245 -1.59 -0.45 -3.81
N LEU A 246 -0.77 -0.27 -4.85
CA LEU A 246 0.28 0.75 -4.87
C LEU A 246 -0.19 2.04 -5.52
N ARG A 247 0.23 3.18 -4.97
CA ARG A 247 -0.03 4.53 -5.50
C ARG A 247 1.06 4.94 -6.50
N VAL A 248 1.34 4.08 -7.47
CA VAL A 248 2.29 4.36 -8.55
C VAL A 248 1.73 3.82 -9.86
N HIS A 249 2.00 4.52 -10.95
CA HIS A 249 1.66 4.04 -12.29
C HIS A 249 2.44 2.74 -12.61
N PRO A 250 1.77 1.65 -13.03
CA PRO A 250 2.43 0.36 -13.27
C PRO A 250 3.61 0.42 -14.23
N TRP A 251 3.46 1.13 -15.36
CA TRP A 251 4.54 1.27 -16.34
C TRP A 251 5.72 2.08 -15.80
N PHE A 252 5.44 3.15 -15.04
CA PHE A 252 6.49 3.96 -14.46
C PHE A 252 7.34 3.16 -13.48
N LEU A 253 6.72 2.32 -12.63
CA LEU A 253 7.48 1.45 -11.74
C LEU A 253 8.29 0.41 -12.51
N ALA A 254 7.72 -0.18 -13.56
CA ALA A 254 8.45 -1.14 -14.41
C ALA A 254 9.66 -0.49 -15.11
N ASP A 255 9.47 0.71 -15.67
CA ASP A 255 10.52 1.44 -16.38
C ASP A 255 11.61 1.95 -15.42
N ALA A 256 11.24 2.43 -14.23
CA ALA A 256 12.20 2.81 -13.20
C ALA A 256 13.04 1.61 -12.75
N LEU A 257 12.42 0.46 -12.51
CA LEU A 257 13.14 -0.77 -12.15
C LEU A 257 14.11 -1.20 -13.25
N ARG A 258 13.64 -1.21 -14.50
CA ARG A 258 14.48 -1.53 -15.67
C ARG A 258 15.67 -0.57 -15.78
N TRP A 259 15.45 0.73 -15.61
CA TRP A 259 16.52 1.73 -15.64
C TRP A 259 17.60 1.46 -14.59
N PHE A 260 17.23 1.20 -13.34
CA PHE A 260 18.21 0.88 -12.28
C PHE A 260 18.90 -0.47 -12.46
N VAL A 261 18.22 -1.44 -13.08
CA VAL A 261 18.84 -2.72 -13.44
C VAL A 261 19.90 -2.49 -14.52
N ASP A 262 19.55 -1.74 -15.57
CA ASP A 262 20.41 -1.51 -16.74
C ASP A 262 21.51 -0.47 -16.49
N GLN A 263 21.37 0.40 -15.47
CA GLN A 263 22.35 1.44 -15.09
C GLN A 263 22.77 1.31 -13.61
N PRO A 264 23.68 0.39 -13.27
CA PRO A 264 24.07 0.11 -11.88
C PRO A 264 24.64 1.30 -11.11
N GLU A 265 25.41 2.16 -11.77
CA GLU A 265 26.02 3.37 -11.20
C GLU A 265 24.99 4.36 -10.65
N GLN A 266 23.79 4.35 -11.22
CA GLN A 266 22.71 5.25 -10.84
C GLN A 266 22.02 4.84 -9.52
N ARG A 267 22.25 3.61 -9.06
CA ARG A 267 21.64 3.09 -7.82
C ARG A 267 22.09 3.88 -6.60
N ALA A 268 23.30 4.46 -6.61
CA ALA A 268 23.80 5.29 -5.53
C ALA A 268 22.95 6.58 -5.33
N GLY A 269 22.34 7.07 -6.41
CA GLY A 269 21.42 8.23 -6.38
C GLY A 269 20.01 7.91 -5.89
N ILE A 270 19.69 6.65 -5.58
CA ILE A 270 18.34 6.28 -5.10
C ILE A 270 18.05 7.00 -3.78
N GLY A 271 17.00 7.83 -3.80
CA GLY A 271 16.54 8.58 -2.64
C GLY A 271 17.15 9.98 -2.51
N THR A 272 18.10 10.35 -3.38
CA THR A 272 18.63 11.73 -3.43
C THR A 272 17.78 12.60 -4.37
N PRO A 273 17.73 13.93 -4.14
CA PRO A 273 17.05 14.86 -5.05
C PRO A 273 17.57 14.78 -6.48
N GLU A 274 18.89 14.66 -6.65
CA GLU A 274 19.57 14.61 -7.95
C GLU A 274 19.21 13.33 -8.70
N GLY A 275 19.30 12.17 -8.03
CA GLY A 275 18.93 10.89 -8.63
C GLY A 275 17.44 10.82 -8.99
N CYS A 276 16.57 11.49 -8.23
CA CYS A 276 15.15 11.63 -8.59
C CYS A 276 14.96 12.47 -9.86
N ALA A 277 15.68 13.58 -9.99
CA ALA A 277 15.61 14.45 -11.17
C ALA A 277 16.16 13.73 -12.41
N GLU A 278 17.24 12.98 -12.25
CA GLU A 278 17.83 12.16 -13.31
C GLU A 278 16.91 11.04 -13.75
N LEU A 279 16.31 10.29 -12.81
CA LEU A 279 15.31 9.28 -13.11
C LEU A 279 14.12 9.86 -13.90
N ARG A 280 13.58 11.01 -13.48
CA ARG A 280 12.47 11.66 -14.20
C ARG A 280 12.86 12.06 -15.62
N ARG A 281 14.05 12.64 -15.80
CA ARG A 281 14.59 13.01 -17.11
C ARG A 281 14.77 11.78 -18.01
N ALA A 282 15.33 10.71 -17.47
CA ALA A 282 15.52 9.44 -18.19
C ALA A 282 14.18 8.81 -18.63
N LEU A 283 13.12 9.01 -17.84
CA LEU A 283 11.77 8.51 -18.12
C LEU A 283 10.86 9.50 -18.87
N GLY A 284 11.39 10.63 -19.35
CA GLY A 284 10.65 11.61 -20.14
C GLY A 284 9.59 12.40 -19.36
N GLN A 285 9.76 12.56 -18.05
CA GLN A 285 8.90 13.34 -17.18
C GLN A 285 9.51 14.73 -16.97
N ASN A 286 9.11 15.69 -17.81
CA ASN A 286 9.44 17.11 -17.64
C ASN A 286 8.36 17.81 -16.82
#